data_AF-A0A939BEG7-F1
#
_entry.id   AF-A0A939BEG7-F1
#
_cell.length_a   1.000
_cell.length_b   1.000
_cell.length_c   1.000
_cell.angle_alpha   90.00
_cell.angle_beta   90.00
_cell.angle_gamma   90.00
#
_symmetry.space_group_name_H-M   'P 1'
#
loop_
_entity.id
_entity.type
_entity.pdbx_description
1 polymer ?
#
loop_
_entity_poly.entity_id
_entity_poly.type
_entity_poly.pdbx_seq_one_letter_code
_entity_poly.pdbx_strand_id
1 'polypeptide(L)'
;MADRTGFQQKLAGIMKLAKERGMRLTAGETRAFFAEDHLSEEQMDLVFDYLLSQKVAVQGYVRRPGVIREAEKGTAQQAPRQQDELDEEERTYLDGYLAQVRQMRTETPEEERFARCLQLVADEAVRMHRAEVFLGDLIQEGNAALAEVMAGSREGEDRAVEAARGAMQALLTSQIEMKRRDRRMVEQVSRLDETIRQMTDELGRKVDVEEVAGRMGLTEDEIRDILKLAGEEPEDGQ
;
A
#
# COMPACT_ATOMS: atom_id res chain seq x y z
N MET A 1 19.93 9.78 31.58
CA MET A 1 18.50 9.84 31.23
C MET A 1 18.23 11.28 30.79
N ALA A 2 18.36 11.57 29.50
CA ALA A 2 18.03 12.89 28.96
C ALA A 2 16.52 12.94 28.70
N ASP A 3 15.87 13.99 29.17
CA ASP A 3 14.41 14.11 29.26
C ASP A 3 13.70 13.90 27.92
N ARG A 4 12.92 12.82 27.82
CA ARG A 4 11.94 12.60 26.73
C ARG A 4 11.05 13.84 26.48
N THR A 5 10.80 14.61 27.54
CA THR A 5 10.00 15.84 27.53
C THR A 5 10.68 16.98 26.77
N GLY A 6 12.01 17.11 26.86
CA GLY A 6 12.77 18.16 26.16
C GLY A 6 12.82 17.94 24.65
N PHE A 7 12.92 16.67 24.23
CA PHE A 7 12.95 16.30 22.81
C PHE A 7 11.63 16.60 22.09
N GLN A 8 10.49 16.31 22.74
CA GLN A 8 9.16 16.63 22.20
C GLN A 8 8.93 18.14 22.04
N GLN A 9 9.41 18.95 22.99
CA GLN A 9 9.35 20.41 22.89
C GLN A 9 10.20 20.94 21.72
N LYS A 10 11.38 20.34 21.50
CA LYS A 10 12.24 20.67 20.34
C LYS A 10 11.60 20.26 19.02
N LEU A 11 10.94 19.09 18.93
CA LEU A 11 10.15 18.69 17.76
C LEU A 11 9.02 19.69 17.46
N ALA A 12 8.31 20.17 18.49
CA ALA A 12 7.31 21.23 18.31
C ALA A 12 7.94 22.55 17.85
N GLY A 13 9.14 22.89 18.35
CA GLY A 13 9.91 24.07 17.94
C GLY A 13 10.30 24.05 16.47
N ILE A 14 10.86 22.95 15.98
CA ILE A 14 11.23 22.81 14.56
C ILE A 14 9.99 22.76 13.65
N MET A 15 8.88 22.20 14.12
CA MET A 15 7.60 22.24 13.41
C MET A 15 7.05 23.66 13.28
N LYS A 16 7.22 24.50 14.31
CA LYS A 16 6.85 25.93 14.24
C LYS A 16 7.74 26.67 13.24
N LEU A 17 9.05 26.42 13.27
CA LEU A 17 10.00 26.97 12.30
C LEU A 17 9.67 26.56 10.86
N ALA A 18 9.28 25.29 10.66
CA ALA A 18 8.82 24.80 9.36
C ALA A 18 7.57 25.53 8.88
N LYS A 19 6.58 25.76 9.77
CA LYS A 19 5.34 26.48 9.44
C LYS A 19 5.61 27.94 9.06
N GLU A 20 6.50 28.63 9.78
CA GLU A 20 6.91 30.00 9.49
C GLU A 20 7.60 30.13 8.12
N ARG A 21 8.22 29.04 7.64
CA ARG A 21 8.92 28.98 6.34
C ARG A 21 8.16 28.23 5.24
N GLY A 22 6.85 28.04 5.41
CA GLY A 22 6.00 27.44 4.38
C GLY A 22 6.23 25.93 4.19
N MET A 23 6.46 25.20 5.28
CA MET A 23 6.68 23.74 5.32
C MET A 23 7.90 23.27 4.53
N ARG A 24 8.95 24.10 4.49
CA ARG A 24 10.23 23.76 3.84
C ARG A 24 11.39 24.03 4.80
N LEU A 25 12.23 23.03 4.98
CA LEU A 25 13.48 23.11 5.76
C LEU A 25 14.61 22.46 4.97
N THR A 26 15.85 22.73 5.34
CA THR A 26 17.02 22.03 4.78
C THR A 26 17.59 21.01 5.76
N ALA A 27 18.24 19.97 5.26
CA ALA A 27 18.86 18.95 6.11
C ALA A 27 19.92 19.54 7.04
N GLY A 28 20.63 20.58 6.60
CA GLY A 28 21.60 21.33 7.40
C GLY A 28 20.95 22.09 8.56
N GLU A 29 19.80 22.72 8.33
CA GLU A 29 19.07 23.45 9.37
C GLU A 29 18.49 22.53 10.44
N THR A 30 17.90 21.40 10.02
CA THR A 30 17.41 20.39 10.96
C THR A 30 18.56 19.81 11.79
N ARG A 31 19.70 19.50 11.17
CA ARG A 31 20.90 19.01 11.90
C ARG A 31 21.44 20.07 12.86
N ALA A 32 21.49 21.33 12.46
CA ALA A 32 21.91 22.43 13.32
C ALA A 32 20.98 22.63 14.52
N PHE A 33 19.67 22.46 14.33
CA PHE A 33 18.67 22.60 15.39
C PHE A 33 18.80 21.53 16.49
N PHE A 34 19.23 20.32 16.13
CA PHE A 34 19.44 19.21 17.06
C PHE A 34 20.92 18.94 17.39
N ALA A 35 21.84 19.85 17.01
CA ALA A 35 23.28 19.65 17.19
C ALA A 35 23.68 19.52 18.69
N GLU A 36 22.95 20.21 19.57
CA GLU A 36 23.17 20.17 21.03
C GLU A 36 22.62 18.89 21.69
N ASP A 37 21.77 18.11 21.00
CA ASP A 37 21.12 16.93 21.55
C ASP A 37 21.92 15.63 21.34
N HIS A 38 23.08 15.71 20.68
CA HIS A 38 23.97 14.58 20.40
C HIS A 38 23.27 13.36 19.78
N LEU A 39 22.31 13.61 18.87
CA LEU A 39 21.57 12.55 18.19
C LEU A 39 22.47 11.72 17.29
N SER A 40 22.28 10.39 17.30
CA SER A 40 22.93 9.50 16.34
C SER A 40 22.41 9.74 14.91
N GLU A 41 23.14 9.26 13.89
CA GLU A 41 22.69 9.37 12.49
C GLU A 41 21.32 8.72 12.30
N GLU A 42 21.08 7.58 12.95
CA GLU A 42 19.79 6.86 12.95
C GLU A 42 18.68 7.67 13.63
N GLN A 43 18.96 8.31 14.78
CA GLN A 43 17.97 9.16 15.46
C GLN A 43 17.63 10.42 14.66
N MET A 44 18.62 10.98 13.95
CA MET A 44 18.39 12.09 13.02
C MET A 44 17.52 11.66 11.83
N ASP A 45 17.68 10.44 11.32
CA ASP A 45 16.83 9.89 10.27
C ASP A 45 15.36 9.82 10.73
N LEU A 46 15.09 9.47 11.99
CA LEU A 46 13.74 9.50 12.55
C LEU A 46 13.14 10.91 12.65
N VAL A 47 13.96 11.91 12.96
CA VAL A 47 13.53 13.31 12.95
C VAL A 47 13.16 13.74 11.54
N PHE A 48 13.95 13.34 10.53
CA PHE A 48 13.65 13.63 9.13
C PHE A 48 12.39 12.91 8.66
N ASP A 49 12.23 11.63 8.98
CA ASP A 49 11.02 10.86 8.67
C ASP A 49 9.78 11.46 9.36
N TYR A 50 9.92 11.94 10.61
CA TYR A 50 8.86 12.64 11.30
C TYR A 50 8.48 13.95 10.59
N LEU A 51 9.44 14.79 10.20
CA LEU A 51 9.18 16.04 9.46
C LEU A 51 8.48 15.77 8.12
N LEU A 52 8.94 14.76 7.37
CA LEU A 52 8.31 14.33 6.12
C LEU A 52 6.88 13.86 6.36
N SER A 53 6.62 13.09 7.43
CA SER A 53 5.27 12.65 7.80
C SER A 53 4.32 13.82 8.11
N GLN A 54 4.85 14.92 8.65
CA GLN A 54 4.11 16.15 8.93
C GLN A 54 3.98 17.08 7.71
N LYS A 55 4.32 16.60 6.51
CA LYS A 55 4.32 17.32 5.23
C LYS A 55 5.34 18.46 5.14
N VAL A 56 6.42 18.40 5.92
CA VAL A 56 7.55 19.33 5.83
C VAL A 56 8.56 18.78 4.84
N ALA A 57 8.81 19.50 3.74
CA ALA A 57 9.80 19.13 2.76
C ALA A 57 11.21 19.47 3.26
N VAL A 58 12.06 18.45 3.43
CA VAL A 58 13.45 18.62 3.85
C VAL A 58 14.39 18.51 2.65
N GLN A 59 14.92 19.63 2.19
CA GLN A 59 15.85 19.66 1.05
C GLN A 59 17.23 19.11 1.45
N GLY A 60 17.79 18.23 0.62
CA GLY A 60 19.11 17.61 0.84
C GLY A 60 19.08 16.37 1.74
N TYR A 61 17.90 15.91 2.15
CA TYR A 61 17.72 14.62 2.81
C TYR A 61 17.20 13.59 1.82
N VAL A 62 17.94 12.49 1.65
CA VAL A 62 17.49 11.31 0.91
C VAL A 62 17.23 10.23 1.94
N ARG A 63 15.96 9.82 2.08
CA ARG A 63 15.54 8.78 3.02
C ARG A 63 16.35 7.52 2.78
N ARG A 64 17.17 7.12 3.76
CA ARG A 64 17.85 5.83 3.71
C ARG A 64 16.83 4.74 4.08
N PRO A 65 16.70 3.65 3.31
CA PRO A 65 15.83 2.55 3.67
C PRO A 65 16.43 1.80 4.87
N GLY A 66 16.09 2.26 6.08
CA GLY A 66 16.51 1.70 7.37
C GLY A 66 15.31 1.54 8.30
N VAL A 67 15.30 0.44 9.03
CA VAL A 67 14.13 -0.21 9.64
C VAL A 67 13.64 0.52 10.89
N ILE A 68 12.47 1.16 10.83
CA ILE A 68 11.55 1.23 11.99
C ILE A 68 10.16 0.79 11.54
N ARG A 69 9.71 -0.33 12.11
CA ARG A 69 8.31 -0.78 12.09
C ARG A 69 7.60 -0.25 13.34
N GLU A 70 6.31 0.04 13.14
CA GLU A 70 5.24 0.35 14.10
C GLU A 70 4.88 1.82 14.29
N ALA A 71 3.94 2.30 13.49
CA ALA A 71 2.51 2.33 13.85
C ALA A 71 1.74 2.88 12.63
N GLU A 72 0.95 2.03 11.99
CA GLU A 72 0.03 2.44 10.94
C GLU A 72 -0.98 3.46 11.49
N LYS A 73 -0.88 4.73 11.09
CA LYS A 73 -2.03 5.65 10.98
C LYS A 73 -1.81 6.69 9.88
N GLY A 74 -2.69 6.65 8.88
CA GLY A 74 -3.17 7.85 8.17
C GLY A 74 -2.33 8.33 6.99
N THR A 75 -2.75 7.91 5.79
CA THR A 75 -2.88 8.76 4.59
C THR A 75 -1.86 9.91 4.40
N ALA A 76 -0.81 9.66 3.61
CA ALA A 76 -0.32 10.66 2.65
C ALA A 76 0.69 10.03 1.67
N GLN A 77 0.34 10.13 0.39
CA GLN A 77 1.24 10.22 -0.77
C GLN A 77 2.28 9.11 -0.89
N GLN A 78 1.91 8.10 -1.70
CA GLN A 78 2.84 7.18 -2.30
C GLN A 78 3.95 7.98 -3.00
N ALA A 79 5.15 7.99 -2.43
CA ALA A 79 6.38 8.23 -3.17
C ALA A 79 6.40 7.27 -4.38
N PRO A 80 7.02 7.63 -5.52
CA PRO A 80 7.03 6.78 -6.71
C PRO A 80 7.71 5.45 -6.37
N ARG A 81 6.89 4.45 -6.08
CA ARG A 81 7.34 3.06 -5.93
C ARG A 81 7.72 2.61 -7.33
N GLN A 82 8.92 2.06 -7.48
CA GLN A 82 9.44 1.48 -8.72
C GLN A 82 8.32 0.76 -9.48
N GLN A 83 8.21 1.08 -10.77
CA GLN A 83 7.33 0.37 -11.69
C GLN A 83 7.87 -1.05 -11.77
N ASP A 84 7.01 -2.04 -11.52
CA ASP A 84 7.39 -3.40 -11.83
C ASP A 84 7.44 -3.54 -13.36
N GLU A 85 8.36 -4.35 -13.87
CA GLU A 85 8.41 -4.61 -15.31
C GLU A 85 7.23 -5.52 -15.70
N LEU A 86 6.57 -5.18 -16.82
CA LEU A 86 5.55 -6.04 -17.41
C LEU A 86 6.16 -7.39 -17.79
N ASP A 87 5.46 -8.48 -17.47
CA ASP A 87 5.84 -9.81 -17.94
C ASP A 87 5.51 -10.03 -19.44
N GLU A 88 5.86 -11.19 -19.99
CA GLU A 88 5.64 -11.51 -21.41
C GLU A 88 4.15 -11.61 -21.77
N GLU A 89 3.33 -12.11 -20.85
CA GLU A 89 1.88 -12.23 -21.03
C GLU A 89 1.22 -10.84 -21.06
N GLU A 90 1.58 -9.98 -20.13
CA GLU A 90 1.12 -8.60 -20.03
C GLU A 90 1.57 -7.74 -21.21
N ARG A 91 2.80 -7.93 -21.71
CA ARG A 91 3.27 -7.27 -22.95
C ARG A 91 2.44 -7.71 -24.15
N THR A 92 2.21 -9.01 -24.29
CA THR A 92 1.39 -9.57 -25.38
C THR A 92 -0.04 -9.03 -25.31
N TYR A 93 -0.60 -8.95 -24.10
CA TYR A 93 -1.92 -8.37 -23.86
C TYR A 93 -1.95 -6.89 -24.26
N LEU A 94 -1.00 -6.09 -23.79
CA LEU A 94 -0.92 -4.66 -24.08
C LEU A 94 -0.79 -4.40 -25.58
N ASP A 95 0.06 -5.14 -26.27
CA ASP A 95 0.25 -5.04 -27.72
C ASP A 95 -1.05 -5.39 -28.46
N GLY A 96 -1.72 -6.47 -28.05
CA GLY A 96 -3.01 -6.87 -28.60
C GLY A 96 -4.09 -5.82 -28.38
N TYR A 97 -4.18 -5.25 -27.18
CA TYR A 97 -5.10 -4.19 -26.82
C TYR A 97 -4.86 -2.93 -27.66
N LEU A 98 -3.61 -2.44 -27.71
CA LEU A 98 -3.26 -1.25 -28.49
C LEU A 98 -3.49 -1.46 -29.99
N ALA A 99 -3.24 -2.67 -30.50
CA ALA A 99 -3.55 -3.02 -31.89
C ALA A 99 -5.06 -2.94 -32.17
N GLN A 100 -5.90 -3.42 -31.24
CA GLN A 100 -7.36 -3.30 -31.36
C GLN A 100 -7.80 -1.84 -31.34
N VAL A 101 -7.30 -1.03 -30.39
CA VAL A 101 -7.62 0.41 -30.30
C VAL A 101 -7.22 1.14 -31.59
N ARG A 102 -6.06 0.83 -32.17
CA ARG A 102 -5.61 1.40 -33.45
C ARG A 102 -6.47 0.98 -34.65
N GLN A 103 -7.09 -0.20 -34.59
CA GLN A 103 -7.98 -0.72 -35.64
C GLN A 103 -9.42 -0.26 -35.48
N MET A 104 -9.77 0.41 -34.38
CA MET A 104 -11.10 0.98 -34.19
C MET A 104 -11.39 1.96 -35.33
N ARG A 105 -12.50 1.72 -36.04
CA ARG A 105 -13.03 2.68 -36.98
C ARG A 105 -13.61 3.83 -36.20
N THR A 106 -13.10 5.02 -36.48
CA THR A 106 -13.56 6.28 -35.88
C THR A 106 -14.16 7.09 -37.02
N GLU A 107 -15.46 7.30 -36.98
CA GLU A 107 -16.22 8.02 -38.00
C GLU A 107 -16.60 9.43 -37.51
N THR A 108 -16.52 9.65 -36.19
CA THR A 108 -16.84 10.91 -35.53
C THR A 108 -15.67 11.45 -34.70
N PRO A 109 -15.58 12.78 -34.49
CA PRO A 109 -14.59 13.37 -33.59
C PRO A 109 -14.71 12.85 -32.15
N GLU A 110 -15.91 12.49 -31.70
CA GLU A 110 -16.13 11.87 -30.40
C GLU A 110 -15.48 10.47 -30.30
N GLU A 111 -15.59 9.64 -31.33
CA GLU A 111 -14.97 8.31 -31.38
C GLU A 111 -13.43 8.40 -31.49
N GLU A 112 -12.90 9.35 -32.27
CA GLU A 112 -11.46 9.61 -32.32
C GLU A 112 -10.92 10.02 -30.94
N ARG A 113 -11.65 10.90 -30.26
CA ARG A 113 -11.35 11.31 -28.89
C ARG A 113 -11.40 10.13 -27.92
N PHE A 114 -12.43 9.29 -28.02
CA PHE A 114 -12.54 8.09 -27.18
C PHE A 114 -11.35 7.14 -27.39
N ALA A 115 -10.98 6.87 -28.64
CA ALA A 115 -9.82 6.04 -28.97
C ALA A 115 -8.49 6.62 -28.43
N ARG A 116 -8.30 7.95 -28.46
CA ARG A 116 -7.15 8.61 -27.81
C ARG A 116 -7.16 8.42 -26.29
N CYS A 117 -8.31 8.59 -25.65
CA CYS A 117 -8.43 8.37 -24.21
C CYS A 117 -8.14 6.92 -23.80
N LEU A 118 -8.57 5.93 -24.60
CA LEU A 118 -8.24 4.52 -24.37
C LEU A 118 -6.72 4.26 -24.40
N GLN A 119 -5.99 4.92 -25.30
CA GLN A 119 -4.52 4.86 -25.31
C GLN A 119 -3.90 5.47 -24.05
N LEU A 120 -4.42 6.63 -23.61
CA LEU A 120 -3.97 7.27 -22.37
C LEU A 120 -4.25 6.40 -21.13
N VAL A 121 -5.37 5.68 -21.12
CA VAL A 121 -5.68 4.71 -20.05
C VAL A 121 -4.65 3.58 -20.03
N ALA A 122 -4.27 3.05 -21.19
CA ALA A 122 -3.22 2.03 -21.27
C ALA A 122 -1.86 2.55 -20.77
N ASP A 123 -1.45 3.75 -21.18
CA ASP A 123 -0.21 4.38 -20.71
C ASP A 123 -0.23 4.58 -19.18
N GLU A 124 -1.36 5.00 -18.63
CA GLU A 124 -1.56 5.19 -17.21
C GLU A 124 -1.56 3.87 -16.43
N ALA A 125 -2.16 2.80 -16.98
CA ALA A 125 -2.12 1.46 -16.41
C ALA A 125 -0.68 0.92 -16.34
N VAL A 126 0.11 1.10 -17.41
CA VAL A 126 1.54 0.76 -17.43
C VAL A 126 2.31 1.57 -16.39
N ARG A 127 2.01 2.87 -16.27
CA ARG A 127 2.65 3.76 -15.30
C ARG A 127 2.36 3.33 -13.85
N MET A 128 1.17 2.79 -13.61
CA MET A 128 0.66 2.37 -12.31
C MET A 128 0.90 0.89 -12.00
N HIS A 129 1.51 0.15 -12.93
CA HIS A 129 1.66 -1.30 -12.85
C HIS A 129 2.30 -1.77 -11.54
N ARG A 130 1.79 -2.91 -11.08
CA ARG A 130 2.21 -3.65 -9.90
C ARG A 130 2.17 -5.12 -10.26
N ALA A 131 3.25 -5.84 -10.02
CA ALA A 131 3.32 -7.28 -10.33
C ALA A 131 2.20 -8.09 -9.63
N GLU A 132 1.61 -7.55 -8.57
CA GLU A 132 0.50 -8.19 -7.87
C GLU A 132 -0.86 -8.06 -8.59
N VAL A 133 -1.02 -7.16 -9.57
CA VAL A 133 -2.29 -6.94 -10.27
C VAL A 133 -2.03 -6.99 -11.77
N PHE A 134 -2.74 -7.88 -12.46
CA PHE A 134 -2.59 -8.06 -13.90
C PHE A 134 -2.89 -6.75 -14.63
N LEU A 135 -2.01 -6.35 -15.57
CA LEU A 135 -2.16 -5.12 -16.34
C LEU A 135 -3.53 -5.01 -17.03
N GLY A 136 -4.05 -6.13 -17.53
CA GLY A 136 -5.35 -6.16 -18.21
C GLY A 136 -6.51 -5.73 -17.31
N ASP A 137 -6.46 -6.05 -16.02
CA ASP A 137 -7.50 -5.66 -15.07
C ASP A 137 -7.49 -4.15 -14.83
N LEU A 138 -6.30 -3.54 -14.77
CA LEU A 138 -6.15 -2.08 -14.67
C LEU A 138 -6.72 -1.38 -15.90
N ILE A 139 -6.37 -1.88 -17.09
CA ILE A 139 -6.86 -1.33 -18.36
C ILE A 139 -8.39 -1.45 -18.43
N GLN A 140 -8.96 -2.60 -18.07
CA GLN A 140 -10.41 -2.79 -18.08
C GLN A 140 -11.14 -1.86 -17.12
N GLU A 141 -10.65 -1.74 -15.88
CA GLU A 141 -11.24 -0.86 -14.87
C GLU A 141 -11.17 0.61 -15.31
N GLY A 142 -10.01 1.04 -15.83
CA GLY A 142 -9.82 2.38 -16.37
C GLY A 142 -10.75 2.66 -17.56
N ASN A 143 -10.91 1.71 -18.48
CA ASN A 143 -11.79 1.86 -19.65
C ASN A 143 -13.27 1.92 -19.26
N ALA A 144 -13.69 1.16 -18.24
CA ALA A 144 -15.05 1.19 -17.74
C ALA A 144 -15.39 2.58 -17.15
N ALA A 145 -14.52 3.11 -16.28
CA ALA A 145 -14.68 4.44 -15.71
C ALA A 145 -14.62 5.55 -16.78
N LEU A 146 -13.72 5.41 -17.77
CA LEU A 146 -13.65 6.31 -18.92
C LEU A 146 -14.97 6.33 -19.70
N ALA A 147 -15.51 5.16 -20.04
CA ALA A 147 -16.73 5.02 -20.81
C ALA A 147 -17.94 5.60 -20.08
N GLU A 148 -18.05 5.41 -18.76
CA GLU A 148 -19.12 5.97 -17.93
C GLU A 148 -19.11 7.50 -17.97
N VAL A 149 -17.94 8.12 -17.76
CA VAL A 149 -17.79 9.58 -17.76
C VAL A 149 -18.04 10.16 -19.15
N MET A 150 -17.55 9.50 -20.19
CA MET A 150 -17.75 9.96 -21.56
C MET A 150 -19.18 9.77 -22.09
N ALA A 151 -19.93 8.80 -21.57
CA ALA A 151 -21.35 8.63 -21.89
C ALA A 151 -22.25 9.67 -21.19
N GLY A 152 -21.86 10.14 -20.00
CA GLY A 152 -22.66 11.00 -19.15
C GLY A 152 -22.50 12.51 -19.35
N SER A 153 -21.49 12.98 -20.10
CA SER A 153 -21.20 14.42 -20.17
C SER A 153 -20.40 14.87 -21.41
N ARG A 154 -20.52 16.17 -21.75
CA ARG A 154 -19.58 16.90 -22.65
C ARG A 154 -18.23 17.20 -21.97
N GLU A 155 -18.02 16.70 -20.75
CA GLU A 155 -16.79 16.89 -19.99
C GLU A 155 -15.56 16.44 -20.78
N GLY A 156 -14.46 17.18 -20.59
CA GLY A 156 -13.24 17.04 -21.37
C GLY A 156 -12.48 15.75 -21.11
N GLU A 157 -11.58 15.43 -22.05
CA GLU A 157 -10.65 14.28 -22.00
C GLU A 157 -9.97 14.14 -20.62
N ASP A 158 -9.51 15.24 -20.04
CA ASP A 158 -8.81 15.26 -18.74
C ASP A 158 -9.62 14.65 -17.59
N ARG A 159 -10.92 14.97 -17.50
CA ARG A 159 -11.75 14.47 -16.40
C ARG A 159 -12.02 12.98 -16.53
N ALA A 160 -12.18 12.51 -17.76
CA ALA A 160 -12.40 11.09 -18.04
C ALA A 160 -11.14 10.27 -17.74
N VAL A 161 -9.96 10.79 -18.09
CA VAL A 161 -8.67 10.16 -17.76
C VAL A 161 -8.40 10.17 -16.25
N GLU A 162 -8.71 11.26 -15.53
CA GLU A 162 -8.57 11.28 -14.06
C GLU A 162 -9.55 10.32 -13.37
N ALA A 163 -10.77 10.15 -13.90
CA ALA A 163 -11.70 9.14 -13.40
C ALA A 163 -11.16 7.71 -13.61
N ALA A 164 -10.62 7.43 -14.80
CA ALA A 164 -9.95 6.16 -15.09
C ALA A 164 -8.77 5.89 -14.14
N ARG A 165 -7.92 6.90 -13.89
CA ARG A 165 -6.83 6.83 -12.91
C ARG A 165 -7.36 6.52 -11.51
N GLY A 166 -8.43 7.20 -11.08
CA GLY A 166 -9.06 6.98 -9.79
C GLY A 166 -9.56 5.54 -9.62
N ALA A 167 -10.21 4.98 -10.66
CA ALA A 167 -10.72 3.61 -10.66
C ALA A 167 -9.58 2.59 -10.58
N MET A 168 -8.52 2.76 -11.37
CA MET A 168 -7.31 1.92 -11.29
C MET A 168 -6.65 1.98 -9.91
N GLN A 169 -6.58 3.16 -9.28
CA GLN A 169 -6.02 3.29 -7.92
C GLN A 169 -6.87 2.57 -6.87
N ALA A 170 -8.20 2.61 -7.02
CA ALA A 170 -9.12 1.89 -6.14
C ALA A 170 -8.94 0.38 -6.28
N LEU A 171 -8.83 -0.13 -7.52
CA LEU A 171 -8.57 -1.54 -7.79
C LEU A 171 -7.25 -2.00 -7.17
N LEU A 172 -6.16 -1.26 -7.41
CA LEU A 172 -4.86 -1.55 -6.81
C LEU A 172 -4.93 -1.62 -5.29
N THR A 173 -5.62 -0.66 -4.67
CA THR A 173 -5.77 -0.61 -3.21
C THR A 173 -6.54 -1.83 -2.70
N SER A 174 -7.66 -2.16 -3.34
CA SER A 174 -8.50 -3.31 -3.00
C SER A 174 -7.76 -4.65 -3.14
N GLN A 175 -7.09 -4.88 -4.28
CA GLN A 175 -6.33 -6.11 -4.55
C GLN A 175 -5.14 -6.28 -3.59
N ILE A 176 -4.42 -5.21 -3.30
CA ILE A 176 -3.30 -5.23 -2.34
C ILE A 176 -3.82 -5.51 -0.92
N GLU A 177 -4.95 -4.91 -0.51
CA GLU A 177 -5.57 -5.18 0.78
C GLU A 177 -6.07 -6.62 0.89
N MET A 178 -6.68 -7.15 -0.17
CA MET A 178 -7.13 -8.54 -0.24
C MET A 178 -5.96 -9.51 -0.08
N LYS A 179 -4.89 -9.36 -0.87
CA LYS A 179 -3.68 -10.19 -0.74
C LYS A 179 -3.01 -10.08 0.63
N ARG A 180 -3.02 -8.90 1.26
CA ARG A 180 -2.53 -8.73 2.63
C ARG A 180 -3.39 -9.46 3.65
N ARG A 181 -4.71 -9.50 3.46
CA ARG A 181 -5.62 -10.26 4.32
C ARG A 181 -5.38 -11.76 4.15
N ASP A 182 -5.26 -12.22 2.90
CA ASP A 182 -5.04 -13.63 2.60
C ASP A 182 -3.69 -14.11 3.15
N ARG A 183 -2.63 -13.29 3.03
CA ARG A 183 -1.33 -13.60 3.62
C ARG A 183 -1.38 -13.65 5.16
N ARG A 184 -2.05 -12.69 5.80
CA ARG A 184 -2.25 -12.71 7.25
C ARG A 184 -3.00 -13.98 7.70
N MET A 185 -3.97 -14.41 6.91
CA MET A 185 -4.73 -15.63 7.17
C MET A 185 -3.83 -16.88 7.09
N VAL A 186 -3.00 -17.00 6.06
CA VAL A 186 -2.02 -18.11 5.93
C VAL A 186 -1.00 -18.11 7.08
N GLU A 187 -0.50 -16.93 7.47
CA GLU A 187 0.41 -16.78 8.61
C GLU A 187 -0.28 -17.19 9.93
N GLN A 188 -1.57 -16.87 10.10
CA GLN A 188 -2.34 -17.29 11.28
C GLN A 188 -2.58 -18.80 11.32
N VAL A 189 -2.93 -19.43 10.18
CA VAL A 189 -3.05 -20.90 10.08
C VAL A 189 -1.72 -21.58 10.40
N SER A 190 -0.62 -21.10 9.81
CA SER A 190 0.71 -21.69 10.05
C SER A 190 1.13 -21.57 11.51
N ARG A 191 0.88 -20.42 12.14
CA ARG A 191 1.17 -20.19 13.56
C ARG A 191 0.31 -21.06 14.47
N LEU A 192 -0.95 -21.30 14.09
CA LEU A 192 -1.84 -22.21 14.81
C LEU A 192 -1.29 -23.64 14.77
N ASP A 193 -0.94 -24.16 13.59
CA ASP A 193 -0.36 -25.49 13.41
C ASP A 193 0.94 -25.68 14.23
N GLU A 194 1.84 -24.69 14.19
CA GLU A 194 3.08 -24.72 14.97
C GLU A 194 2.79 -24.75 16.47
N THR A 195 1.82 -23.98 16.94
CA THR A 195 1.43 -23.94 18.36
C THR A 195 0.83 -25.27 18.80
N ILE A 196 -0.08 -25.85 18.00
CA ILE A 196 -0.69 -27.16 18.26
C ILE A 196 0.38 -28.25 18.35
N ARG A 197 1.32 -28.29 17.40
CA ARG A 197 2.44 -29.27 17.41
C ARG A 197 3.31 -29.11 18.64
N GLN A 198 3.76 -27.88 18.94
CA GLN A 198 4.57 -27.63 20.13
C GLN A 198 3.89 -28.07 21.42
N MET A 199 2.61 -27.72 21.58
CA MET A 199 1.86 -28.11 22.78
C MET A 199 1.61 -29.61 22.84
N THR A 200 1.36 -30.26 21.70
CA THR A 200 1.19 -31.72 21.63
C THR A 200 2.48 -32.44 22.02
N ASP A 201 3.63 -31.95 21.56
CA ASP A 201 4.95 -32.49 21.92
C ASP A 201 5.30 -32.23 23.39
N GLU A 202 4.97 -31.05 23.93
CA GLU A 202 5.18 -30.68 25.34
C GLU A 202 4.31 -31.50 26.30
N LEU A 203 3.06 -31.77 25.94
CA LEU A 203 2.08 -32.43 26.81
C LEU A 203 1.98 -33.95 26.57
N GLY A 204 2.49 -34.44 25.44
CA GLY A 204 2.40 -35.84 25.03
C GLY A 204 0.96 -36.32 24.77
N ARG A 205 0.02 -35.41 24.53
CA ARG A 205 -1.40 -35.68 24.24
C ARG A 205 -1.96 -34.64 23.26
N LYS A 206 -3.11 -34.94 22.65
CA LYS A 206 -3.88 -33.94 21.90
C LYS A 206 -4.22 -32.74 22.80
N VAL A 207 -4.24 -31.55 22.19
CA VAL A 207 -4.50 -30.27 22.84
C VAL A 207 -5.92 -29.81 22.55
N ASP A 208 -6.57 -29.20 23.53
CA ASP A 208 -7.92 -28.68 23.36
C ASP A 208 -7.90 -27.24 22.82
N VAL A 209 -8.99 -26.85 22.14
CA VAL A 209 -9.14 -25.50 21.56
C VAL A 209 -8.94 -24.39 22.59
N GLU A 210 -9.42 -24.59 23.82
CA GLU A 210 -9.26 -23.66 24.94
C GLU A 210 -7.78 -23.46 25.32
N GLU A 211 -7.00 -24.55 25.34
CA GLU A 211 -5.58 -24.50 25.70
C GLU A 211 -4.77 -23.75 24.63
N VAL A 212 -5.08 -24.01 23.36
CA VAL A 212 -4.42 -23.35 22.21
C VAL A 212 -4.80 -21.87 22.15
N ALA A 213 -6.07 -21.54 22.39
CA ALA A 213 -6.56 -20.17 22.49
C ALA A 213 -5.81 -19.39 23.59
N GLY A 214 -5.67 -20.00 24.78
CA GLY A 214 -4.90 -19.44 25.89
C GLY A 214 -3.44 -19.17 25.55
N ARG A 215 -2.77 -20.07 24.80
CA ARG A 215 -1.36 -19.89 24.42
C ARG A 215 -1.16 -18.87 23.29
N MET A 216 -2.10 -18.77 22.35
CA MET A 216 -2.05 -17.79 21.26
C MET A 216 -2.53 -16.40 21.67
N GLY A 217 -3.22 -16.28 22.81
CA GLY A 217 -3.87 -15.04 23.25
C GLY A 217 -5.07 -14.66 22.38
N LEU A 218 -5.74 -15.67 21.81
CA LEU A 218 -6.93 -15.54 20.97
C LEU A 218 -8.14 -16.12 21.71
N THR A 219 -9.34 -15.82 21.24
CA THR A 219 -10.57 -16.46 21.71
C THR A 219 -10.75 -17.84 21.07
N GLU A 220 -11.51 -18.74 21.72
CA GLU A 220 -11.81 -20.06 21.15
C GLU A 220 -12.54 -19.97 19.80
N ASP A 221 -13.40 -18.97 19.63
CA ASP A 221 -14.13 -18.76 18.37
C ASP A 221 -13.17 -18.36 17.24
N GLU A 222 -12.18 -17.51 17.51
CA GLU A 222 -11.14 -17.17 16.53
C GLU A 222 -10.30 -18.40 16.15
N ILE A 223 -9.98 -19.28 17.10
CA ILE A 223 -9.27 -20.53 16.81
C ILE A 223 -10.12 -21.47 15.96
N ARG A 224 -11.41 -21.64 16.28
CA ARG A 224 -12.34 -22.47 15.47
C ARG A 224 -12.48 -21.94 14.05
N ASP A 225 -12.55 -20.62 13.87
CA ASP A 225 -12.65 -20.02 12.55
C ASP A 225 -11.37 -20.26 11.73
N ILE A 226 -10.19 -20.16 12.35
CA ILE A 226 -8.91 -20.47 11.69
C ILE A 226 -8.82 -21.96 11.34
N LEU A 227 -9.25 -22.88 12.23
CA LEU A 227 -9.27 -24.33 11.98
C LEU A 227 -10.18 -24.69 10.79
N LYS A 228 -11.40 -24.13 10.74
CA LYS A 228 -12.32 -24.31 9.61
C LYS A 228 -11.71 -23.84 8.29
N LEU A 229 -10.96 -22.73 8.31
CA LEU A 229 -10.26 -22.21 7.14
C LEU A 229 -9.08 -23.11 6.71
N ALA A 230 -8.41 -23.75 7.66
CA ALA A 230 -7.34 -24.72 7.40
C ALA A 230 -7.85 -26.07 6.86
N GLY A 231 -9.17 -26.31 6.91
CA GLY A 231 -9.78 -27.58 6.51
C GLY A 231 -9.66 -28.68 7.57
N GLU A 232 -9.23 -28.34 8.79
CA GLU A 232 -9.30 -29.24 9.94
C GLU A 232 -10.65 -29.05 10.63
N GLU A 233 -11.56 -30.01 10.44
CA GLU A 233 -12.76 -30.05 11.27
C GLU A 233 -12.33 -30.39 12.70
N PRO A 234 -12.70 -29.59 13.71
CA PRO A 234 -12.48 -30.00 15.10
C PRO A 234 -13.25 -31.30 15.33
N GLU A 235 -12.54 -32.39 15.63
CA GLU A 235 -13.17 -33.60 16.12
C GLU A 235 -13.80 -33.26 17.47
N ASP A 236 -15.11 -32.98 17.47
CA ASP A 236 -15.91 -32.86 18.69
C ASP A 236 -15.82 -34.21 19.41
N GLY A 237 -14.98 -34.25 20.46
CA GLY A 237 -14.85 -35.41 21.33
C GLY A 237 -16.19 -35.73 21.98
N GLN A 238 -16.80 -36.85 21.56
CA GLN A 238 -17.91 -37.49 22.27
C GLN A 238 -17.43 -38.22 23.52
#